data_AF-A0A419KCH3-F1
#
_entry.id   AF-A0A419KCH3-F1
#
_cell.length_a   1.000
_cell.length_b   1.000
_cell.length_c   1.000
_cell.angle_alpha   90.00
_cell.angle_beta   90.00
_cell.angle_gamma   90.00
#
_symmetry.space_group_name_H-M   'P 1'
#
loop_
_entity.id
_entity.type
_entity.pdbx_description
1 polymer ?
#
loop_
_entity_poly.entity_id
_entity_poly.type
_entity_poly.pdbx_seq_one_letter_code
_entity_poly.pdbx_strand_id
1 'polypeptide(L)'
;MSETKKVKDLKAGNTVDTTFLTMEKEVTSLFEPGDIVRIKGVAERSTEKNDITEFSRTLKNIDFFFAEIVKTAEGMENEYFKRVVFSFLNDADFINTFKKAPCAKIHHHNYIDGLIDHTQSVVALCKTISGLYPELDRDSLLTGAILHDIGKTAAYEYTFRIDVTEEGGLVDHIVLGYQMVEDRIKGFSEELSLRLLHLILSHYNYGEWGLGD
;
A
#
# COMPACT_ATOMS: atom_id res chain seq x y z
N MET A 1 25.26 28.06 32.36
CA MET A 1 24.44 27.06 33.06
C MET A 1 23.10 27.03 32.34
N SER A 2 22.66 25.89 31.80
CA SER A 2 21.34 25.79 31.15
C SER A 2 20.27 25.55 32.21
N GLU A 3 19.30 26.46 32.33
CA GLU A 3 18.14 26.24 33.19
C GLU A 3 17.25 25.12 32.67
N THR A 4 16.96 24.13 33.52
CA THR A 4 16.05 23.03 33.17
C THR A 4 14.64 23.41 33.59
N LYS A 5 13.86 24.04 32.70
CA LYS A 5 12.42 24.28 32.92
C LYS A 5 11.67 22.94 32.91
N LYS A 6 10.97 22.61 34.02
CA LYS A 6 10.10 21.42 34.11
C LYS A 6 8.65 21.83 33.91
N VAL A 7 8.05 21.40 32.80
CA VAL A 7 6.59 21.40 32.61
C VAL A 7 6.02 20.15 33.29
N LYS A 8 4.90 20.28 34.00
CA LYS A 8 4.10 19.14 34.49
C LYS A 8 2.85 19.00 33.64
N ASP A 9 2.43 17.76 33.45
CA ASP A 9 1.11 17.36 32.95
C ASP A 9 0.73 17.91 31.56
N LEU A 10 1.51 17.54 30.54
CA LEU A 10 1.08 17.61 29.14
C LEU A 10 0.05 16.50 28.85
N LYS A 11 -1.19 16.88 28.58
CA LYS A 11 -2.20 15.95 28.03
C LYS A 11 -2.11 15.95 26.50
N ALA A 12 -1.81 14.80 25.91
CA ALA A 12 -2.06 14.59 24.48
C ALA A 12 -3.58 14.56 24.24
N GLY A 13 -4.05 15.29 23.24
CA GLY A 13 -5.36 15.03 22.64
C GLY A 13 -5.32 13.71 21.88
N ASN A 14 -6.44 12.99 21.80
CA ASN A 14 -6.52 11.61 21.28
C ASN A 14 -6.39 11.51 19.74
N THR A 15 -5.71 12.43 19.08
CA THR A 15 -5.45 12.41 17.64
C THR A 15 -3.97 12.64 17.39
N VAL A 16 -3.25 11.57 17.04
CA VAL A 16 -1.91 11.66 16.45
C VAL A 16 -2.08 11.91 14.96
N ASP A 17 -2.56 13.11 14.64
CA ASP A 17 -2.41 13.66 13.30
C ASP A 17 -0.92 14.01 13.14
N THR A 18 -0.30 13.71 11.99
CA THR A 18 1.18 13.78 11.84
C THR A 18 1.73 15.22 11.82
N THR A 19 0.88 16.21 12.08
CA THR A 19 1.26 17.61 12.28
C THR A 19 0.47 18.19 13.46
N PHE A 20 1.17 18.92 14.34
CA PHE A 20 0.64 19.64 15.51
C PHE A 20 0.22 18.78 16.72
N LEU A 21 1.16 18.61 17.66
CA LEU A 21 0.80 18.73 19.07
C LEU A 21 0.07 20.07 19.27
N THR A 22 -1.17 20.05 19.74
CA THR A 22 -1.88 21.26 20.16
C THR A 22 -1.23 21.79 21.44
N MET A 23 -0.14 22.54 21.29
CA MET A 23 0.52 23.22 22.39
C MET A 23 -0.47 24.24 22.96
N GLU A 24 -0.95 24.01 24.17
CA GLU A 24 -1.63 25.05 24.93
C GLU A 24 -0.70 26.27 25.01
N LYS A 25 -1.28 27.48 24.91
CA LYS A 25 -0.51 28.74 24.75
C LYS A 25 0.58 28.97 25.81
N GLU A 26 0.46 28.32 26.97
CA GLU A 26 1.45 28.36 28.04
C GLU A 26 2.77 27.65 27.71
N VAL A 27 2.78 26.67 26.79
CA VAL A 27 4.00 25.92 26.45
C VAL A 27 4.80 26.64 25.36
N THR A 28 4.12 27.24 24.38
CA THR A 28 4.77 27.94 23.25
C THR A 28 5.49 29.22 23.69
N SER A 29 5.13 29.80 24.83
CA SER A 29 5.82 30.97 25.40
C SER A 29 7.09 30.62 26.20
N LEU A 30 7.42 29.33 26.36
CA LEU A 30 8.57 28.88 27.15
C LEU A 30 9.87 28.71 26.34
N PHE A 31 9.75 28.70 25.01
CA PHE A 31 10.82 28.34 24.06
C PHE A 31 10.89 29.32 22.88
N GLU A 32 12.09 29.60 22.38
CA GLU A 32 12.34 30.42 21.20
C GLU A 32 12.82 29.59 19.99
N PRO A 33 12.67 30.09 18.75
CA PRO A 33 13.18 29.41 17.56
C PRO A 33 14.70 29.17 17.64
N GLY A 34 15.08 27.90 17.80
CA GLY A 34 16.48 27.47 17.99
C GLY A 34 16.72 26.67 19.28
N ASP A 35 15.77 26.64 20.21
CA ASP A 35 15.88 25.84 21.44
C ASP A 35 15.86 24.33 21.18
N ILE A 36 16.76 23.61 21.85
CA ILE A 36 16.80 22.14 21.83
C ILE A 36 15.95 21.58 22.97
N VAL A 37 14.72 21.19 22.66
CA VAL A 37 13.78 20.58 23.62
C VAL A 37 13.99 19.07 23.69
N ARG A 38 14.29 18.52 24.88
CA ARG A 38 14.41 17.07 25.11
C ARG A 38 13.20 16.53 25.87
N ILE A 39 12.27 15.93 25.14
CA ILE A 39 11.08 15.28 25.70
C ILE A 39 11.46 13.88 26.24
N LYS A 40 10.93 13.53 27.42
CA LYS A 40 10.91 12.16 27.95
C LYS A 40 9.47 11.84 28.38
N GLY A 41 8.86 10.86 27.73
CA GLY A 41 7.54 10.35 28.07
C GLY A 41 7.55 8.82 28.22
N VAL A 42 6.50 8.29 28.83
CA VAL A 42 6.16 6.86 28.79
C VAL A 42 4.93 6.74 27.89
N ALA A 43 5.01 5.91 26.85
CA ALA A 43 3.85 5.59 26.02
C ALA A 43 3.15 4.37 26.61
N GLU A 44 1.95 4.57 27.16
CA GLU A 44 1.08 3.46 27.54
C GLU A 44 0.30 3.00 26.30
N ARG A 45 0.26 1.69 26.07
CA ARG A 45 -0.45 1.11 24.93
C ARG A 45 -1.94 1.12 25.23
N SER A 46 -2.73 1.88 24.47
CA SER A 46 -4.19 1.74 24.50
C SER A 46 -4.58 0.29 24.22
N THR A 47 -5.47 -0.25 25.04
CA THR A 47 -6.08 -1.57 24.84
C THR A 47 -7.39 -1.49 24.05
N GLU A 48 -7.83 -0.28 23.71
CA GLU A 48 -8.94 -0.08 22.78
C GLU A 48 -8.49 -0.48 21.37
N LYS A 49 -9.32 -1.25 20.67
CA LYS A 49 -9.14 -1.46 19.24
C LYS A 49 -9.52 -0.16 18.54
N ASN A 50 -8.53 0.64 18.12
CA ASN A 50 -8.77 1.70 17.16
C ASN A 50 -9.50 1.09 15.96
N ASP A 51 -10.57 1.73 15.50
CA ASP A 51 -11.35 1.25 14.38
C ASP A 51 -10.64 1.66 13.08
N ILE A 52 -10.69 0.80 12.06
CA ILE A 52 -10.14 1.04 10.72
C ILE A 52 -10.80 2.25 10.02
N THR A 53 -11.81 2.87 10.63
CA THR A 53 -12.40 4.16 10.24
C THR A 53 -11.54 5.39 10.58
N GLU A 54 -10.55 5.29 11.47
CA GLU A 54 -9.69 6.42 11.87
C GLU A 54 -8.53 6.69 10.91
N PHE A 55 -8.23 5.76 10.00
CA PHE A 55 -7.22 5.96 8.97
C PHE A 55 -7.69 6.91 7.87
N SER A 56 -6.75 7.70 7.36
CA SER A 56 -6.87 8.35 6.04
C SER A 56 -7.29 7.34 4.97
N ARG A 57 -8.04 7.81 3.97
CA ARG A 57 -8.57 7.05 2.84
C ARG A 57 -8.57 7.89 1.57
N THR A 58 -8.67 7.27 0.41
CA THR A 58 -8.92 8.02 -0.83
C THR A 58 -10.30 8.70 -0.78
N LEU A 59 -10.39 9.93 -1.33
CA LEU A 59 -11.68 10.60 -1.55
C LEU A 59 -12.41 10.06 -2.79
N LYS A 60 -11.79 9.14 -3.53
CA LYS A 60 -12.30 8.55 -4.76
C LYS A 60 -13.19 7.34 -4.46
N ASN A 61 -14.02 6.95 -5.43
CA ASN A 61 -14.90 5.80 -5.27
C ASN A 61 -14.15 4.48 -5.56
N ILE A 62 -13.83 3.74 -4.49
CA ILE A 62 -13.11 2.45 -4.57
C ILE A 62 -13.90 1.34 -5.29
N ASP A 63 -15.23 1.37 -5.26
CA ASP A 63 -16.07 0.42 -5.99
C ASP A 63 -16.08 0.71 -7.49
N PHE A 64 -16.02 1.99 -7.87
CA PHE A 64 -15.81 2.41 -9.25
C PHE A 64 -14.42 1.97 -9.76
N PHE A 65 -13.37 2.10 -8.94
CA PHE A 65 -12.04 1.61 -9.29
C PHE A 65 -12.01 0.10 -9.48
N PHE A 66 -12.62 -0.66 -8.57
CA PHE A 66 -12.76 -2.10 -8.72
C PHE A 66 -13.52 -2.46 -10.00
N ALA A 67 -14.63 -1.77 -10.29
CA ALA A 67 -15.39 -1.99 -11.52
C ALA A 67 -14.60 -1.67 -12.80
N GLU A 68 -13.78 -0.62 -12.82
CA GLU A 68 -12.90 -0.32 -13.97
C GLU A 68 -11.75 -1.32 -14.13
N ILE A 69 -11.21 -1.89 -13.03
CA ILE A 69 -10.25 -3.00 -13.08
C ILE A 69 -10.92 -4.25 -13.67
N VAL A 70 -12.07 -4.66 -13.14
CA VAL A 70 -12.85 -5.82 -13.64
C VAL A 70 -13.17 -5.65 -15.13
N LYS A 71 -13.76 -4.52 -15.53
CA LYS A 71 -14.07 -4.20 -16.93
C LYS A 71 -12.84 -4.18 -17.84
N THR A 72 -11.67 -3.81 -17.31
CA THR A 72 -10.42 -3.88 -18.06
C THR A 72 -9.99 -5.34 -18.27
N ALA A 73 -10.18 -6.21 -17.26
CA ALA A 73 -9.91 -7.64 -17.36
C ALA A 73 -10.91 -8.39 -18.26
N GLU A 74 -12.19 -8.01 -18.25
CA GLU A 74 -13.21 -8.52 -19.18
C GLU A 74 -12.80 -8.26 -20.64
N GLY A 75 -12.29 -7.05 -20.92
CA GLY A 75 -11.80 -6.60 -22.22
C GLY A 75 -10.38 -7.05 -22.58
N MET A 76 -9.91 -8.19 -22.05
CA MET A 76 -8.70 -8.88 -22.50
C MET A 76 -9.08 -9.97 -23.52
N GLU A 77 -8.19 -10.27 -24.47
CA GLU A 77 -8.36 -11.30 -25.50
C GLU A 77 -7.60 -12.59 -25.16
N ASN A 78 -6.48 -12.49 -24.46
CA ASN A 78 -5.70 -13.65 -24.04
C ASN A 78 -6.34 -14.35 -22.82
N GLU A 79 -6.94 -15.51 -23.08
CA GLU A 79 -7.65 -16.31 -22.07
C GLU A 79 -6.77 -16.81 -20.92
N TYR A 80 -5.45 -16.96 -21.09
CA TYR A 80 -4.55 -17.33 -19.99
C TYR A 80 -4.34 -16.17 -19.02
N PHE A 81 -4.09 -14.97 -19.56
CA PHE A 81 -3.95 -13.74 -18.81
C PHE A 81 -5.26 -13.36 -18.09
N LYS A 82 -6.38 -13.43 -18.83
CA LYS A 82 -7.73 -13.30 -18.26
C LYS A 82 -7.96 -14.28 -17.11
N ARG A 83 -7.63 -15.56 -17.29
CA ARG A 83 -7.81 -16.61 -16.25
C ARG A 83 -7.01 -16.33 -14.97
N VAL A 84 -5.74 -15.92 -15.05
CA VAL A 84 -4.97 -15.62 -13.82
C VAL A 84 -5.53 -14.39 -13.11
N VAL A 85 -5.85 -13.31 -13.83
CA VAL A 85 -6.45 -12.10 -13.25
C VAL A 85 -7.79 -12.42 -12.58
N PHE A 86 -8.70 -13.12 -13.26
CA PHE A 86 -9.98 -13.53 -12.69
C PHE A 86 -9.88 -14.58 -11.58
N SER A 87 -8.75 -15.27 -11.42
CA SER A 87 -8.55 -16.10 -10.23
C SER A 87 -8.52 -15.24 -8.96
N PHE A 88 -7.95 -14.03 -9.04
CA PHE A 88 -7.93 -13.06 -7.94
C PHE A 88 -9.23 -12.24 -7.88
N LEU A 89 -9.73 -11.75 -9.02
CA LEU A 89 -10.94 -10.91 -9.05
C LEU A 89 -12.26 -11.65 -8.77
N ASN A 90 -12.24 -12.98 -8.63
CA ASN A 90 -13.37 -13.78 -8.13
C ASN A 90 -13.17 -14.32 -6.70
N ASP A 91 -12.03 -14.04 -6.07
CA ASP A 91 -11.71 -14.47 -4.71
C ASP A 91 -12.18 -13.41 -3.70
N ALA A 92 -13.27 -13.70 -2.98
CA ALA A 92 -13.92 -12.75 -2.10
C ALA A 92 -13.02 -12.28 -0.93
N ASP A 93 -12.18 -13.18 -0.40
CA ASP A 93 -11.27 -12.87 0.70
C ASP A 93 -10.12 -11.99 0.20
N PHE A 94 -9.55 -12.32 -0.96
CA PHE A 94 -8.57 -11.46 -1.64
C PHE A 94 -9.15 -10.07 -1.92
N ILE A 95 -10.34 -9.95 -2.53
CA ILE A 95 -10.95 -8.66 -2.89
C ILE A 95 -11.19 -7.79 -1.65
N ASN A 96 -11.67 -8.39 -0.55
CA ASN A 96 -11.90 -7.69 0.69
C ASN A 96 -10.60 -7.11 1.27
N THR A 97 -9.49 -7.84 1.20
CA THR A 97 -8.17 -7.37 1.64
C THR A 97 -7.58 -6.35 0.64
N PHE A 98 -7.64 -6.62 -0.66
CA PHE A 98 -7.14 -5.75 -1.74
C PHE A 98 -7.80 -4.35 -1.73
N LYS A 99 -9.11 -4.27 -1.50
CA LYS A 99 -9.84 -3.00 -1.33
C LYS A 99 -9.48 -2.22 -0.06
N LYS A 100 -8.83 -2.85 0.93
CA LYS A 100 -8.51 -2.27 2.25
C LYS A 100 -7.02 -2.14 2.51
N ALA A 101 -6.16 -2.70 1.66
CA ALA A 101 -4.72 -2.66 1.85
C ALA A 101 -4.16 -1.27 1.47
N PRO A 102 -3.18 -0.76 2.21
CA PRO A 102 -2.43 0.43 1.83
C PRO A 102 -1.43 0.06 0.73
N CYS A 103 -0.97 1.04 -0.05
CA CYS A 103 0.06 0.80 -1.05
C CYS A 103 1.49 0.88 -0.48
N ALA A 104 1.67 1.59 0.63
CA ALA A 104 2.96 1.76 1.29
C ALA A 104 2.76 2.04 2.77
N LYS A 105 3.81 1.92 3.58
CA LYS A 105 3.82 2.38 4.98
C LYS A 105 4.14 3.87 5.11
N ILE A 106 5.17 4.32 4.39
CA ILE A 106 5.71 5.69 4.49
C ILE A 106 5.52 6.50 3.20
N HIS A 107 5.49 5.81 2.05
CA HIS A 107 5.47 6.43 0.72
C HIS A 107 4.05 6.65 0.18
N HIS A 108 3.95 6.98 -1.12
CA HIS A 108 2.70 7.37 -1.77
C HIS A 108 1.59 6.31 -1.59
N HIS A 109 0.35 6.76 -1.40
CA HIS A 109 -0.81 5.90 -1.12
C HIS A 109 -0.70 5.07 0.18
N ASN A 110 -0.05 5.61 1.21
CA ASN A 110 -0.01 5.08 2.60
C ASN A 110 -1.28 5.36 3.41
N TYR A 111 -2.42 5.02 2.85
CA TYR A 111 -3.75 5.21 3.42
C TYR A 111 -4.65 4.06 2.99
N ILE A 112 -5.78 3.86 3.68
CA ILE A 112 -6.82 2.85 3.39
C ILE A 112 -6.29 1.58 2.73
N ASP A 113 -6.84 1.00 1.66
CA ASP A 113 -7.57 1.52 0.46
C ASP A 113 -6.75 2.28 -0.59
N GLY A 114 -5.45 2.46 -0.33
CA GLY A 114 -4.48 3.03 -1.25
C GLY A 114 -3.96 2.08 -2.32
N LEU A 115 -3.92 0.76 -2.05
CA LEU A 115 -3.46 -0.23 -3.03
C LEU A 115 -4.33 -0.22 -4.29
N ILE A 116 -5.66 -0.22 -4.15
CA ILE A 116 -6.57 -0.21 -5.30
C ILE A 116 -6.55 1.11 -6.08
N ASP A 117 -6.33 2.26 -5.42
CA ASP A 117 -6.14 3.56 -6.10
C ASP A 117 -4.85 3.56 -6.95
N HIS A 118 -3.76 3.04 -6.38
CA HIS A 118 -2.49 2.85 -7.09
C HIS A 118 -2.63 1.88 -8.26
N THR A 119 -3.14 0.66 -8.05
CA THR A 119 -3.35 -0.32 -9.12
C THR A 119 -4.24 0.25 -10.24
N GLN A 120 -5.32 0.96 -9.92
CA GLN A 120 -6.17 1.58 -10.93
C GLN A 120 -5.42 2.65 -11.73
N SER A 121 -4.58 3.45 -11.05
CA SER A 121 -3.76 4.48 -11.69
C SER A 121 -2.72 3.88 -12.65
N VAL A 122 -2.04 2.80 -12.25
CA VAL A 122 -1.12 2.04 -13.11
C VAL A 122 -1.86 1.40 -14.30
N VAL A 123 -3.03 0.79 -14.07
CA VAL A 123 -3.88 0.25 -15.15
C VAL A 123 -4.30 1.33 -16.15
N ALA A 124 -4.68 2.53 -15.69
CA ALA A 124 -5.04 3.63 -16.58
C ALA A 124 -3.85 4.12 -17.43
N LEU A 125 -2.65 4.17 -16.84
CA LEU A 125 -1.41 4.47 -17.54
C LEU A 125 -1.09 3.40 -18.61
N CYS A 126 -1.13 2.11 -18.24
CA CYS A 126 -0.88 1.00 -19.15
C CYS A 126 -1.89 0.94 -20.32
N LYS A 127 -3.19 1.19 -20.06
CA LYS A 127 -4.21 1.34 -21.12
C LYS A 127 -3.81 2.45 -22.10
N THR A 128 -3.41 3.61 -21.58
CA THR A 128 -2.97 4.76 -22.40
C THR A 128 -1.74 4.42 -23.26
N ILE A 129 -0.71 3.83 -22.66
CA ILE A 129 0.52 3.43 -23.36
C ILE A 129 0.23 2.39 -24.45
N SER A 130 -0.56 1.35 -24.16
CA SER A 130 -0.92 0.32 -25.16
C SER A 130 -1.73 0.86 -26.34
N GLY A 131 -2.47 1.96 -26.16
CA GLY A 131 -3.17 2.64 -27.25
C GLY A 131 -2.26 3.52 -28.13
N LEU A 132 -1.09 3.92 -27.62
CA LEU A 132 -0.08 4.68 -28.36
C LEU A 132 0.92 3.78 -29.10
N TYR A 133 1.15 2.57 -28.57
CA TYR A 133 2.12 1.59 -29.09
C TYR A 133 1.44 0.22 -29.31
N PRO A 134 0.74 0.02 -30.45
CA PRO A 134 0.00 -1.21 -30.75
C PRO A 134 0.89 -2.47 -30.89
N GLU A 135 2.20 -2.31 -30.98
CA GLU A 135 3.19 -3.39 -30.98
C GLU A 135 3.41 -4.03 -29.59
N LEU A 136 2.92 -3.40 -28.51
CA LEU A 136 2.98 -3.95 -27.17
C LEU A 136 1.94 -5.06 -26.97
N ASP A 137 2.32 -6.13 -26.27
CA ASP A 137 1.36 -7.11 -25.75
C ASP A 137 0.53 -6.43 -24.64
N ARG A 138 -0.60 -5.87 -25.05
CA ARG A 138 -1.54 -5.13 -24.19
C ARG A 138 -1.98 -5.98 -23.01
N ASP A 139 -2.33 -7.25 -23.21
CA ASP A 139 -2.90 -8.06 -22.16
C ASP A 139 -1.84 -8.52 -21.16
N SER A 140 -0.62 -8.78 -21.62
CA SER A 140 0.55 -8.97 -20.77
C SER A 140 0.80 -7.72 -19.90
N LEU A 141 0.82 -6.54 -20.51
CA LEU A 141 1.01 -5.26 -19.81
C LEU A 141 -0.10 -4.98 -18.77
N LEU A 142 -1.37 -5.23 -19.12
CA LEU A 142 -2.50 -5.06 -18.21
C LEU A 142 -2.50 -6.11 -17.08
N THR A 143 -2.05 -7.34 -17.35
CA THR A 143 -1.88 -8.37 -16.31
C THR A 143 -0.84 -7.93 -15.29
N GLY A 144 0.32 -7.46 -15.77
CA GLY A 144 1.35 -6.88 -14.90
C GLY A 144 0.80 -5.71 -14.08
N ALA A 145 0.13 -4.75 -14.73
CA ALA A 145 -0.47 -3.60 -14.04
C ALA A 145 -1.45 -3.99 -12.92
N ILE A 146 -2.33 -4.98 -13.16
CA ILE A 146 -3.32 -5.43 -12.17
C ILE A 146 -2.66 -6.22 -11.03
N LEU A 147 -1.64 -7.03 -11.32
CA LEU A 147 -1.11 -8.03 -10.38
C LEU A 147 0.22 -7.65 -9.70
N HIS A 148 0.94 -6.61 -10.15
CA HIS A 148 2.31 -6.33 -9.66
C HIS A 148 2.43 -6.24 -8.13
N ASP A 149 1.60 -5.40 -7.51
CA ASP A 149 1.69 -5.04 -6.09
C ASP A 149 0.82 -5.93 -5.16
N ILE A 150 0.21 -7.02 -5.66
CA ILE A 150 -0.81 -7.76 -4.88
C ILE A 150 -0.26 -8.38 -3.58
N GLY A 151 1.04 -8.66 -3.49
CA GLY A 151 1.65 -9.18 -2.27
C GLY A 151 1.59 -8.22 -1.09
N LYS A 152 1.32 -6.92 -1.31
CA LYS A 152 1.02 -5.95 -0.25
C LYS A 152 -0.22 -6.32 0.57
N THR A 153 -1.11 -7.15 0.02
CA THR A 153 -2.26 -7.72 0.76
C THR A 153 -1.85 -8.72 1.86
N ALA A 154 -0.65 -9.30 1.77
CA ALA A 154 -0.07 -10.19 2.78
C ALA A 154 1.06 -9.51 3.59
N ALA A 155 1.77 -8.55 2.98
CA ALA A 155 2.90 -7.88 3.61
C ALA A 155 2.54 -6.82 4.65
N TYR A 156 1.33 -6.23 4.61
CA TYR A 156 0.93 -5.15 5.52
C TYR A 156 -0.20 -5.54 6.48
N GLU A 157 -0.07 -5.12 7.74
CA GLU A 157 -1.15 -5.09 8.73
C GLU A 157 -1.53 -3.66 9.11
N TYR A 158 -2.80 -3.42 9.42
CA TYR A 158 -3.33 -2.06 9.58
C TYR A 158 -4.43 -1.96 10.65
N THR A 159 -4.17 -2.54 11.83
CA THR A 159 -5.13 -2.57 12.95
C THR A 159 -5.23 -1.25 13.72
N PHE A 160 -4.10 -0.56 13.93
CA PHE A 160 -4.03 0.69 14.72
C PHE A 160 -3.06 1.73 14.12
N ARG A 161 -2.08 1.24 13.34
CA ARG A 161 -1.26 1.97 12.38
C ARG A 161 -1.02 1.03 11.19
N ILE A 162 -0.58 1.57 10.05
CA ILE A 162 -0.02 0.73 8.99
C ILE A 162 1.35 0.25 9.46
N ASP A 163 1.56 -1.06 9.42
CA ASP A 163 2.83 -1.71 9.71
C ASP A 163 3.05 -2.93 8.80
N VAL A 164 4.22 -3.53 8.89
CA VAL A 164 4.59 -4.71 8.09
C VAL A 164 4.33 -5.97 8.91
N THR A 165 3.77 -7.01 8.30
CA THR A 165 3.64 -8.33 8.92
C THR A 165 5.03 -8.95 9.12
N GLU A 166 5.17 -9.93 10.02
CA GLU A 166 6.44 -10.66 10.20
C GLU A 166 6.92 -11.28 8.88
N GLU A 167 5.99 -11.84 8.11
CA GLU A 167 6.26 -12.39 6.78
C GLU A 167 6.64 -11.30 5.78
N GLY A 168 5.91 -10.19 5.72
CA GLY A 168 6.27 -9.04 4.87
C GLY A 168 7.66 -8.48 5.17
N GLY A 169 8.06 -8.40 6.44
CA GLY A 169 9.36 -7.90 6.85
C GLY A 169 10.54 -8.86 6.62
N LEU A 170 10.26 -10.15 6.40
CA LEU A 170 11.27 -11.19 6.14
C LEU A 170 11.35 -11.60 4.67
N VAL A 171 10.23 -11.57 3.95
CA VAL A 171 10.07 -12.10 2.58
C VAL A 171 9.93 -10.98 1.55
N ASP A 172 9.44 -9.81 1.95
CA ASP A 172 9.00 -8.71 1.10
C ASP A 172 7.74 -8.99 0.24
N HIS A 173 6.96 -7.93 0.01
CA HIS A 173 5.73 -7.96 -0.77
C HIS A 173 5.90 -8.46 -2.21
N ILE A 174 7.08 -8.32 -2.83
CA ILE A 174 7.30 -8.73 -4.22
C ILE A 174 7.46 -10.24 -4.33
N VAL A 175 8.15 -10.86 -3.38
CA VAL A 175 8.27 -12.32 -3.32
C VAL A 175 6.93 -12.95 -2.92
N LEU A 176 6.18 -12.32 -2.01
CA LEU A 176 4.80 -12.74 -1.69
C LEU A 176 3.88 -12.63 -2.92
N GLY A 177 3.94 -11.53 -3.67
CA GLY A 177 3.19 -11.34 -4.91
C GLY A 177 3.56 -12.38 -5.98
N TYR A 178 4.85 -12.69 -6.12
CA TYR A 178 5.35 -13.76 -6.99
C TYR A 178 4.73 -15.11 -6.61
N GLN A 179 4.78 -15.50 -5.33
CA GLN A 179 4.26 -16.78 -4.83
C GLN A 179 2.74 -16.87 -5.02
N MET A 180 2.01 -15.79 -4.72
CA MET A 180 0.57 -15.70 -4.96
C MET A 180 0.23 -15.94 -6.44
N VAL A 181 0.97 -15.34 -7.38
CA VAL A 181 0.75 -15.56 -8.82
C VAL A 181 1.16 -16.96 -9.25
N GLU A 182 2.32 -17.47 -8.79
CA GLU A 182 2.83 -18.81 -9.08
C GLU A 182 1.80 -19.90 -8.71
N ASP A 183 1.18 -19.78 -7.54
CA ASP A 183 0.15 -20.71 -7.06
C ASP A 183 -1.09 -20.75 -7.97
N ARG A 184 -1.44 -19.63 -8.62
CA ARG A 184 -2.62 -19.49 -9.49
C ARG A 184 -2.36 -19.86 -10.95
N ILE A 185 -1.11 -20.00 -11.37
CA ILE A 185 -0.73 -20.36 -12.76
C ILE A 185 -0.30 -21.82 -12.94
N LYS A 186 -0.52 -22.68 -11.94
CA LYS A 186 -0.31 -24.13 -12.06
C LYS A 186 -1.06 -24.70 -13.27
N GLY A 187 -0.31 -25.26 -14.23
CA GLY A 187 -0.83 -25.78 -15.50
C GLY A 187 -0.76 -24.80 -16.69
N PHE A 188 -0.15 -23.62 -16.54
CA PHE A 188 0.28 -22.79 -17.66
C PHE A 188 1.54 -23.40 -18.30
N SER A 189 1.90 -23.00 -19.53
CA SER A 189 3.18 -23.40 -20.11
C SER A 189 4.35 -22.75 -19.36
N GLU A 190 5.50 -23.41 -19.33
CA GLU A 190 6.72 -22.92 -18.66
C GLU A 190 7.10 -21.52 -19.15
N GLU A 191 7.09 -21.30 -20.47
CA GLU A 191 7.38 -19.99 -21.07
C GLU A 191 6.40 -18.89 -20.62
N LEU A 192 5.10 -19.18 -20.60
CA LEU A 192 4.10 -18.19 -20.20
C LEU A 192 4.17 -17.88 -18.70
N SER A 193 4.44 -18.91 -17.89
CA SER A 193 4.64 -18.77 -16.45
C SER A 193 5.87 -17.90 -16.16
N LEU A 194 7.00 -18.18 -16.84
CA LEU A 194 8.22 -17.39 -16.73
C LEU A 194 8.00 -15.93 -17.14
N ARG A 195 7.30 -15.67 -18.25
CA ARG A 195 6.95 -14.31 -18.69
C ARG A 195 6.08 -13.58 -17.65
N LEU A 196 5.05 -14.23 -17.12
CA LEU A 196 4.18 -13.65 -16.10
C LEU A 196 4.94 -13.30 -14.83
N LEU A 197 5.66 -14.28 -14.28
CA LEU A 197 6.44 -14.10 -13.06
C LEU A 197 7.56 -13.07 -13.26
N HIS A 198 8.14 -12.96 -14.46
CA HIS A 198 9.08 -11.89 -14.79
C HIS A 198 8.44 -10.50 -14.72
N LEU A 199 7.20 -10.31 -15.18
CA LEU A 199 6.49 -9.03 -15.01
C LEU A 199 6.37 -8.66 -13.53
N ILE A 200 5.96 -9.63 -12.70
CA ILE A 200 5.83 -9.46 -11.24
C ILE A 200 7.19 -9.19 -10.56
N LEU A 201 8.31 -9.67 -11.08
CA LEU A 201 9.63 -9.31 -10.52
C LEU A 201 10.20 -7.99 -11.09
N SER A 202 9.88 -7.66 -12.34
CA SER A 202 10.47 -6.53 -13.08
C SER A 202 9.95 -5.15 -12.67
N HIS A 203 8.81 -5.07 -11.99
CA HIS A 203 8.27 -3.80 -11.52
C HIS A 203 9.06 -3.22 -10.34
N TYR A 204 9.94 -4.03 -9.71
CA TYR A 204 10.78 -3.58 -8.61
C TYR A 204 11.81 -2.56 -9.06
N ASN A 205 11.69 -1.33 -8.57
CA ASN A 205 12.69 -0.30 -8.78
C ASN A 205 13.87 -0.50 -7.82
N TYR A 206 15.04 -0.84 -8.38
CA TYR A 206 16.31 -1.03 -7.67
C TYR A 206 16.86 0.24 -6.95
N GLY A 207 16.11 1.33 -6.92
CA GLY A 207 16.53 2.65 -6.43
C GLY A 207 16.39 2.88 -4.92
N GLU A 208 15.62 2.07 -4.19
CA GLU A 208 15.25 2.34 -2.79
C GLU A 208 15.98 1.46 -1.75
N TRP A 209 17.18 0.99 -2.07
CA TRP A 209 18.12 0.39 -1.10
C TRP A 209 18.70 1.44 -0.12
N GLY A 210 17.85 2.09 0.69
CA GLY A 210 18.32 3.15 1.60
C GLY A 210 17.38 3.63 2.72
N LEU A 211 16.06 3.54 2.58
CA LEU A 211 15.09 3.93 3.62
C LEU A 211 13.96 2.90 3.62
N GLY A 212 13.77 2.21 4.74
CA GLY A 212 12.95 0.99 4.77
C GLY A 212 11.44 1.21 4.77
N ASP A 213 10.76 0.21 4.23
CA ASP A 213 9.34 -0.11 4.47
C ASP A 213 9.04 -0.47 5.95
#